data_AF-A0AA37FLZ0-F1
#
_entry.id   AF-A0AA37FLZ0-F1
#
_cell.length_a   1.000
_cell.length_b   1.000
_cell.length_c   1.000
_cell.angle_alpha   90.00
_cell.angle_beta   90.00
_cell.angle_gamma   90.00
#
_symmetry.space_group_name_H-M   'P 1'
#
loop_
_entity.id
_entity.type
_entity.pdbx_description
1 polymer ?
#
loop_
_entity_poly.entity_id
_entity_poly.type
_entity_poly.pdbx_seq_one_letter_code
_entity_poly.pdbx_strand_id
1 'polypeptide(L)'
;MSLHAEGDFLFPVTGVDLASDERKLYYKELVSFAREELVSVPEGYLQYLKELFFKGTTSVDPWVAFRGRSPLFICLCAPSISREFVIDTFDSYDHHCAYYDVEHYAMHLFGKAELKWPMVVGRLESVVEYLADDRSQCTNAQKGGLRSHYLNIYYDIFYRYRSGGVARASMAHGVIAFVERNFEEIKLLGDSSGTMVALHKIFPPIFSGKITCPDKAYLDPILLGFLNRFFAKQLPPTLQAIAEEVYAKVEHPIQLVDGRVIY
;
A
#
# COMPACT_ATOMS: atom_id res chain seq x y z
N MET A 1 3.94 6.18 -25.30
CA MET A 1 3.99 5.17 -26.38
C MET A 1 4.95 4.09 -25.92
N SER A 2 4.44 2.91 -25.56
CA SER A 2 5.27 1.79 -25.13
C SER A 2 5.74 0.98 -26.35
N LEU A 3 7.02 0.62 -26.34
CA LEU A 3 7.68 -0.27 -27.30
C LEU A 3 7.58 -1.70 -26.76
N HIS A 4 6.46 -2.36 -27.00
CA HIS A 4 6.41 -3.82 -26.96
C HIS A 4 6.02 -4.30 -28.35
N ALA A 5 6.93 -5.04 -28.99
CA ALA A 5 6.63 -5.69 -30.26
C ALA A 5 5.55 -6.75 -30.02
N GLU A 6 4.68 -6.97 -31.01
CA GLU A 6 3.71 -8.07 -30.97
C GLU A 6 4.43 -9.40 -30.67
N GLY A 7 4.12 -10.01 -29.53
CA GLY A 7 4.64 -11.32 -29.15
C GLY A 7 5.61 -11.35 -27.96
N ASP A 8 6.04 -10.22 -27.42
CA ASP A 8 6.87 -10.19 -26.21
C ASP A 8 6.03 -10.44 -24.95
N PHE A 9 6.50 -11.32 -24.07
CA PHE A 9 5.88 -11.56 -22.76
C PHE A 9 5.95 -10.29 -21.90
N LEU A 10 4.80 -9.91 -21.32
CA LEU A 10 4.67 -8.76 -20.42
C LEU A 10 5.22 -9.03 -19.01
N PHE A 11 5.64 -10.27 -18.74
CA PHE A 11 6.34 -10.65 -17.52
C PHE A 11 7.20 -11.91 -17.75
N PRO A 12 8.19 -12.20 -16.89
CA PRO A 12 9.01 -13.40 -17.01
C PRO A 12 8.17 -14.69 -16.91
N VAL A 13 8.34 -15.60 -17.88
CA VAL A 13 7.60 -16.89 -17.95
C VAL A 13 8.50 -18.13 -17.95
N THR A 14 9.82 -17.96 -17.87
CA THR A 14 10.79 -19.06 -18.00
C THR A 14 10.61 -20.08 -16.88
N GLY A 15 10.34 -21.35 -17.24
CA GLY A 15 10.23 -22.46 -16.30
C GLY A 15 8.95 -22.48 -15.46
N VAL A 16 7.92 -21.73 -15.86
CA VAL A 16 6.66 -21.62 -15.11
C VAL A 16 5.50 -22.24 -15.91
N ASP A 17 4.72 -23.11 -15.26
CA ASP A 17 3.43 -23.54 -15.79
C ASP A 17 2.36 -22.46 -15.54
N LEU A 18 2.03 -21.69 -16.57
CA LEU A 18 0.99 -20.65 -16.50
C LEU A 18 -0.43 -21.21 -16.37
N ALA A 19 -0.62 -22.52 -16.58
CA ALA A 19 -1.91 -23.22 -16.53
C ALA A 19 -2.01 -24.21 -15.36
N SER A 20 -1.18 -24.06 -14.32
CA SER A 20 -1.25 -24.87 -13.11
C SER A 20 -2.60 -24.71 -12.39
N ASP A 21 -3.00 -25.71 -11.61
CA ASP A 21 -4.28 -25.68 -10.90
C ASP A 21 -4.33 -24.58 -9.82
N GLU A 22 -3.20 -24.29 -9.18
CA GLU A 22 -3.03 -23.17 -8.25
C GLU A 22 -3.27 -21.83 -8.94
N ARG A 23 -2.70 -21.64 -10.14
CA ARG A 23 -2.94 -20.44 -10.95
C ARG A 23 -4.39 -20.33 -11.40
N LYS A 24 -5.05 -21.43 -11.76
CA LYS A 24 -6.49 -21.42 -12.09
C LYS A 24 -7.35 -21.00 -10.90
N LEU A 25 -6.99 -21.38 -9.68
CA LEU A 25 -7.66 -20.94 -8.46
C LEU A 25 -7.48 -19.44 -8.25
N TYR A 26 -6.24 -18.95 -8.32
CA TYR A 26 -5.93 -17.52 -8.23
C TYR A 26 -6.67 -16.71 -9.31
N TYR A 27 -6.74 -17.21 -10.55
CA TYR A 27 -7.45 -16.53 -11.64
C TYR A 27 -8.93 -16.33 -11.34
N LYS A 28 -9.60 -17.30 -10.69
CA LYS A 28 -11.00 -17.15 -10.28
C LYS A 28 -11.14 -16.02 -9.26
N GLU A 29 -10.25 -15.95 -8.27
CA GLU A 29 -10.22 -14.83 -7.33
C GLU A 29 -9.98 -13.49 -8.04
N LEU A 30 -9.02 -13.44 -8.97
CA LEU A 30 -8.68 -12.22 -9.72
C LEU A 30 -9.85 -11.71 -10.55
N VAL A 31 -10.59 -12.60 -11.22
CA VAL A 31 -11.78 -12.22 -12.00
C VAL A 31 -12.88 -11.66 -11.10
N SER A 32 -13.12 -12.28 -9.94
CA SER A 32 -14.12 -11.77 -8.98
C SER A 32 -13.69 -10.42 -8.40
N PHE A 33 -12.44 -10.28 -7.98
CA PHE A 33 -11.87 -9.03 -7.51
C PHE A 33 -12.00 -7.90 -8.56
N ALA A 34 -11.59 -8.18 -9.81
CA ALA A 34 -11.65 -7.20 -10.89
C ALA A 34 -13.07 -6.77 -11.26
N ARG A 35 -14.08 -7.63 -11.06
CA ARG A 35 -15.49 -7.30 -11.30
C ARG A 35 -16.11 -6.50 -10.17
N GLU A 36 -15.79 -6.82 -8.93
CA GLU A 36 -16.46 -6.26 -7.75
C GLU A 36 -15.76 -4.99 -7.22
N GLU A 37 -14.43 -4.90 -7.29
CA GLU A 37 -13.69 -3.79 -6.67
C GLU A 37 -13.10 -2.84 -7.72
N LEU A 38 -12.58 -3.34 -8.84
CA LEU A 38 -11.96 -2.46 -9.84
C LEU A 38 -13.03 -1.74 -10.68
N VAL A 39 -13.32 -0.48 -10.31
CA VAL A 39 -14.19 0.41 -11.09
C VAL A 39 -13.52 0.74 -12.43
N SER A 40 -14.33 0.95 -13.47
CA SER A 40 -13.91 1.49 -14.79
C SER A 40 -13.03 0.56 -15.64
N VAL A 41 -13.08 -0.75 -15.46
CA VAL A 41 -12.41 -1.67 -16.39
C VAL A 41 -13.20 -1.73 -17.71
N PRO A 42 -12.55 -1.65 -18.90
CA PRO A 42 -13.25 -1.62 -20.19
C PRO A 42 -14.16 -2.83 -20.43
N GLU A 43 -15.22 -2.66 -21.24
CA GLU A 43 -16.01 -3.80 -21.70
C GLU A 43 -15.13 -4.80 -22.47
N GLY A 44 -15.36 -6.09 -22.23
CA GLY A 44 -14.59 -7.17 -22.87
C GLY A 44 -13.20 -7.43 -22.25
N TYR A 45 -12.77 -6.68 -21.22
CA TYR A 45 -11.45 -6.85 -20.61
C TYR A 45 -11.15 -8.27 -20.14
N LEU A 46 -12.17 -9.05 -19.78
CA LEU A 46 -12.02 -10.41 -19.26
C LEU A 46 -11.30 -11.33 -20.25
N GLN A 47 -11.50 -11.11 -21.56
CA GLN A 47 -10.78 -11.89 -22.58
C GLN A 47 -9.29 -11.56 -22.55
N TYR A 48 -8.94 -10.27 -22.50
CA TYR A 48 -7.54 -9.83 -22.40
C TYR A 48 -6.92 -10.24 -21.06
N LEU A 49 -7.67 -10.20 -19.97
CA LEU A 49 -7.20 -10.63 -18.65
C LEU A 49 -6.88 -12.13 -18.65
N LYS A 50 -7.76 -12.94 -19.26
CA LYS A 50 -7.51 -14.38 -19.43
C LYS A 50 -6.26 -14.62 -20.25
N GLU A 51 -6.09 -13.87 -21.32
CA GLU A 51 -4.92 -13.97 -22.18
C GLU A 51 -3.63 -13.60 -21.44
N LEU A 52 -3.61 -12.43 -20.80
CA LEU A 52 -2.50 -11.97 -19.97
C LEU A 52 -2.16 -12.99 -18.90
N PHE A 53 -3.16 -13.54 -18.22
CA PHE A 53 -2.94 -14.47 -17.13
C PHE A 53 -2.39 -15.83 -17.58
N PHE A 54 -2.93 -16.43 -18.64
CA PHE A 54 -2.55 -17.79 -19.04
C PHE A 54 -1.46 -17.85 -20.10
N LYS A 55 -1.21 -16.75 -20.81
CA LYS A 55 -0.20 -16.67 -21.87
C LYS A 55 0.91 -15.67 -21.60
N GLY A 56 0.74 -14.75 -20.64
CA GLY A 56 1.71 -13.69 -20.37
C GLY A 56 1.78 -12.59 -21.42
N THR A 57 0.81 -12.53 -22.34
CA THR A 57 0.75 -11.54 -23.42
C THR A 57 -0.68 -11.04 -23.58
N THR A 58 -0.88 -10.00 -24.39
CA THR A 58 -2.21 -9.57 -24.84
C THR A 58 -2.25 -9.46 -26.36
N SER A 59 -3.37 -9.79 -26.97
CA SER A 59 -3.61 -9.67 -28.42
C SER A 59 -3.72 -8.22 -28.91
N VAL A 60 -3.82 -7.27 -27.99
CA VAL A 60 -3.82 -5.83 -28.24
C VAL A 60 -2.86 -5.15 -27.28
N ASP A 61 -2.52 -3.89 -27.55
CA ASP A 61 -1.73 -3.07 -26.64
C ASP A 61 -2.36 -3.04 -25.22
N PRO A 62 -1.57 -3.21 -24.13
CA PRO A 62 -2.09 -3.22 -22.78
C PRO A 62 -2.93 -2.00 -22.41
N TRP A 63 -2.56 -0.80 -22.88
CA TRP A 63 -3.32 0.43 -22.65
C TRP A 63 -4.72 0.36 -23.29
N VAL A 64 -4.86 -0.31 -24.43
CA VAL A 64 -6.16 -0.55 -25.06
C VAL A 64 -6.97 -1.56 -24.25
N ALA A 65 -6.32 -2.64 -23.77
CA ALA A 65 -6.97 -3.70 -23.01
C ALA A 65 -7.46 -3.26 -21.61
N PHE A 66 -6.62 -2.51 -20.88
CA PHE A 66 -6.80 -2.26 -19.45
C PHE A 66 -6.70 -0.78 -19.04
N ARG A 67 -6.35 0.13 -19.97
CA ARG A 67 -6.18 1.57 -19.70
C ARG A 67 -5.17 1.82 -18.59
N GLY A 68 -5.43 2.78 -17.71
CA GLY A 68 -4.57 3.12 -16.58
C GLY A 68 -4.32 1.98 -15.59
N ARG A 69 -5.07 0.87 -15.65
CA ARG A 69 -4.87 -0.31 -14.79
C ARG A 69 -3.92 -1.35 -15.40
N SER A 70 -3.37 -1.09 -16.59
CA SER A 70 -2.42 -1.98 -17.25
C SER A 70 -1.29 -2.46 -16.34
N PRO A 71 -0.51 -1.57 -15.68
CA PRO A 71 0.61 -2.02 -14.84
C PRO A 71 0.15 -2.89 -13.66
N LEU A 72 -1.01 -2.58 -13.05
CA LEU A 72 -1.56 -3.39 -11.99
C LEU A 72 -1.95 -4.79 -12.47
N PHE A 73 -2.68 -4.91 -13.60
CA PHE A 73 -3.05 -6.22 -14.13
C PHE A 73 -1.82 -7.04 -14.55
N ILE A 74 -0.79 -6.41 -15.12
CA ILE A 74 0.48 -7.07 -15.42
C ILE A 74 1.08 -7.66 -14.13
N CYS A 75 1.16 -6.88 -13.05
CA CYS A 75 1.67 -7.34 -11.76
C CYS A 75 0.80 -8.45 -11.13
N LEU A 76 -0.53 -8.32 -11.18
CA LEU A 76 -1.44 -9.31 -10.61
C LEU A 76 -1.43 -10.62 -11.39
N CYS A 77 -1.20 -10.59 -12.70
CA CYS A 77 -1.16 -11.76 -13.58
C CYS A 77 0.20 -12.47 -13.65
N ALA A 78 1.30 -11.78 -13.32
CA ALA A 78 2.63 -12.37 -13.31
C ALA A 78 2.69 -13.60 -12.36
N PRO A 79 3.46 -14.66 -12.66
CA PRO A 79 3.58 -15.81 -11.75
C PRO A 79 4.14 -15.45 -10.38
N SER A 80 5.13 -14.56 -10.37
CA SER A 80 5.77 -14.00 -9.21
C SER A 80 6.04 -12.53 -9.49
N ILE A 81 6.10 -11.72 -8.43
CA ILE A 81 6.50 -10.32 -8.52
C ILE A 81 7.72 -10.10 -7.63
N SER A 82 8.66 -9.30 -8.10
CA SER A 82 9.74 -8.72 -7.30
C SER A 82 9.52 -7.21 -7.21
N ARG A 83 10.25 -6.55 -6.31
CA ARG A 83 10.20 -5.09 -6.17
C ARG A 83 10.65 -4.41 -7.45
N GLU A 84 11.76 -4.86 -8.02
CA GLU A 84 12.30 -4.35 -9.28
C GLU A 84 11.28 -4.49 -10.41
N PHE A 85 10.66 -5.67 -10.55
CA PHE A 85 9.65 -5.89 -11.58
C PHE A 85 8.45 -4.95 -11.44
N VAL A 86 7.95 -4.72 -10.21
CA VAL A 86 6.82 -3.81 -9.98
C VAL A 86 7.21 -2.38 -10.33
N ILE A 87 8.37 -1.91 -9.87
CA ILE A 87 8.85 -0.55 -10.15
C ILE A 87 9.01 -0.34 -11.66
N ASP A 88 9.72 -1.23 -12.34
CA ASP A 88 9.97 -1.13 -13.78
C ASP A 88 8.66 -1.18 -14.57
N THR A 89 7.72 -2.04 -14.16
CA THR A 89 6.40 -2.14 -14.78
C THR A 89 5.64 -0.83 -14.65
N PHE A 90 5.51 -0.26 -13.45
CA PHE A 90 4.76 0.99 -13.28
C PHE A 90 5.47 2.21 -13.89
N ASP A 91 6.79 2.30 -13.78
CA ASP A 91 7.57 3.43 -14.31
C ASP A 91 7.59 3.45 -15.87
N SER A 92 7.20 2.34 -16.52
CA SER A 92 6.98 2.31 -17.98
C SER A 92 5.65 2.94 -18.43
N TYR A 93 4.77 3.29 -17.49
CA TYR A 93 3.48 3.94 -17.73
C TYR A 93 3.44 5.34 -17.09
N ASP A 94 2.42 6.11 -17.42
CA ASP A 94 2.22 7.42 -16.79
C ASP A 94 1.94 7.27 -15.29
N HIS A 95 2.56 8.12 -14.46
CA HIS A 95 2.46 8.12 -12.99
C HIS A 95 1.02 8.09 -12.44
N HIS A 96 0.04 8.63 -13.18
CA HIS A 96 -1.36 8.60 -12.76
C HIS A 96 -1.96 7.18 -12.67
N CYS A 97 -1.36 6.20 -13.35
CA CYS A 97 -1.73 4.79 -13.24
C CYS A 97 -1.48 4.29 -11.82
N ALA A 98 -0.26 4.52 -11.31
CA ALA A 98 0.13 4.16 -9.95
C ALA A 98 -0.74 4.90 -8.91
N TYR A 99 -0.96 6.20 -9.13
CA TYR A 99 -1.85 7.02 -8.30
C TYR A 99 -3.21 6.36 -8.10
N TYR A 100 -3.87 6.00 -9.20
CA TYR A 100 -5.23 5.47 -9.18
C TYR A 100 -5.33 4.14 -8.45
N ASP A 101 -4.36 3.25 -8.65
CA ASP A 101 -4.37 1.93 -8.04
C ASP A 101 -4.02 1.97 -6.54
N VAL A 102 -3.08 2.84 -6.13
CA VAL A 102 -2.74 3.05 -4.70
C VAL A 102 -3.89 3.72 -3.95
N GLU A 103 -4.51 4.75 -4.53
CA GLU A 103 -5.68 5.41 -3.95
C GLU A 103 -6.86 4.44 -3.85
N HIS A 104 -7.12 3.64 -4.89
CA HIS A 104 -8.15 2.61 -4.87
C HIS A 104 -7.93 1.61 -3.72
N TYR A 105 -6.70 1.12 -3.55
CA TYR A 105 -6.36 0.25 -2.43
C TYR A 105 -6.65 0.91 -1.08
N ALA A 106 -6.17 2.15 -0.88
CA ALA A 106 -6.34 2.88 0.38
C ALA A 106 -7.82 3.11 0.72
N MET A 107 -8.64 3.49 -0.26
CA MET A 107 -10.05 3.82 -0.04
C MET A 107 -10.96 2.60 0.12
N HIS A 108 -10.70 1.52 -0.63
CA HIS A 108 -11.67 0.43 -0.76
C HIS A 108 -11.23 -0.87 -0.11
N LEU A 109 -9.94 -1.11 0.07
CA LEU A 109 -9.42 -2.41 0.51
C LEU A 109 -8.70 -2.32 1.85
N PHE A 110 -7.96 -1.24 2.06
CA PHE A 110 -7.19 -1.04 3.28
C PHE A 110 -8.10 -1.06 4.50
N GLY A 111 -7.82 -2.00 5.41
CA GLY A 111 -8.49 -2.16 6.71
C GLY A 111 -9.95 -2.64 6.68
N LYS A 112 -10.41 -3.26 5.59
CA LYS A 112 -11.57 -4.17 5.66
C LYS A 112 -11.23 -5.35 6.61
N ALA A 113 -12.14 -5.66 7.54
CA ALA A 113 -11.96 -6.70 8.56
C ALA A 113 -11.91 -8.10 7.96
N GLU A 114 -12.77 -8.38 6.96
CA GLU A 114 -12.73 -9.60 6.17
C GLU A 114 -12.12 -9.33 4.79
N LEU A 115 -11.18 -10.20 4.41
CA LEU A 115 -10.59 -10.20 3.09
C LEU A 115 -11.40 -11.06 2.14
N LYS A 116 -12.13 -10.42 1.24
CA LYS A 116 -12.48 -11.06 -0.02
C LYS A 116 -11.20 -11.19 -0.87
N TRP A 117 -11.00 -12.34 -1.49
CA TRP A 117 -9.87 -12.64 -2.40
C TRP A 117 -8.48 -12.43 -1.76
N PRO A 118 -8.16 -13.16 -0.67
CA PRO A 118 -6.95 -12.94 0.09
C PRO A 118 -5.67 -13.07 -0.74
N MET A 119 -5.64 -13.92 -1.77
CA MET A 119 -4.46 -14.08 -2.61
C MET A 119 -4.21 -12.83 -3.47
N VAL A 120 -5.27 -12.28 -4.06
CA VAL A 120 -5.19 -11.10 -4.92
C VAL A 120 -4.88 -9.86 -4.11
N VAL A 121 -5.55 -9.68 -2.96
CA VAL A 121 -5.31 -8.52 -2.09
C VAL A 121 -3.90 -8.56 -1.50
N GLY A 122 -3.39 -9.72 -1.09
CA GLY A 122 -2.01 -9.84 -0.62
C GLY A 122 -0.97 -9.47 -1.69
N ARG A 123 -1.24 -9.79 -2.96
CA ARG A 123 -0.38 -9.36 -4.07
C ARG A 123 -0.49 -7.87 -4.36
N LEU A 124 -1.69 -7.29 -4.32
CA LEU A 124 -1.88 -5.84 -4.44
C LEU A 124 -1.18 -5.08 -3.30
N GLU A 125 -1.22 -5.61 -2.09
CA GLU A 125 -0.47 -5.07 -0.94
C GLU A 125 1.04 -5.03 -1.20
N SER A 126 1.57 -6.10 -1.81
CA SER A 126 2.98 -6.14 -2.21
C SER A 126 3.29 -5.10 -3.29
N VAL A 127 2.37 -4.88 -4.25
CA VAL A 127 2.53 -3.81 -5.26
C VAL A 127 2.57 -2.43 -4.60
N VAL A 128 1.63 -2.13 -3.70
CA VAL A 128 1.57 -0.85 -2.97
C VAL A 128 2.84 -0.64 -2.14
N GLU A 129 3.32 -1.70 -1.47
CA GLU A 129 4.57 -1.66 -0.69
C GLU A 129 5.79 -1.44 -1.58
N TYR A 130 5.89 -2.14 -2.71
CA TYR A 130 7.06 -2.07 -3.60
C TYR A 130 7.17 -0.73 -4.34
N LEU A 131 6.04 -0.09 -4.60
CA LEU A 131 6.01 1.28 -5.12
C LEU A 131 6.47 2.31 -4.07
N ALA A 132 6.46 2.00 -2.77
CA ALA A 132 7.02 2.85 -1.71
C ALA A 132 8.56 2.78 -1.68
N ASP A 133 9.19 3.05 -2.82
CA ASP A 133 10.63 2.98 -3.06
C ASP A 133 11.11 4.29 -3.69
N ASP A 134 12.26 4.79 -3.20
CA ASP A 134 12.87 6.05 -3.67
C ASP A 134 13.39 5.95 -5.11
N ARG A 135 13.48 4.74 -5.69
CA ARG A 135 13.84 4.53 -7.10
C ARG A 135 12.66 4.72 -8.05
N SER A 136 11.41 4.62 -7.57
CA SER A 136 10.24 4.72 -8.45
C SER A 136 10.00 6.17 -8.90
N GLN A 137 9.92 6.36 -10.22
CA GLN A 137 9.55 7.63 -10.82
C GLN A 137 8.10 8.00 -10.49
N CYS A 138 7.21 7.02 -10.40
CA CYS A 138 5.82 7.24 -9.98
C CYS A 138 5.75 7.84 -8.58
N THR A 139 6.59 7.40 -7.65
CA THR A 139 6.61 7.91 -6.27
C THR A 139 7.19 9.31 -6.18
N ASN A 140 8.24 9.59 -6.94
CA ASN A 140 8.97 10.86 -6.88
C ASN A 140 8.48 11.93 -7.86
N ALA A 141 7.43 11.65 -8.65
CA ALA A 141 6.87 12.62 -9.59
C ALA A 141 6.44 13.90 -8.86
N GLN A 142 6.87 15.07 -9.37
CA GLN A 142 6.58 16.37 -8.75
C GLN A 142 5.08 16.68 -8.68
N LYS A 143 4.31 16.22 -9.66
CA LYS A 143 2.86 16.34 -9.72
C LYS A 143 2.26 14.96 -9.87
N GLY A 144 1.29 14.63 -9.03
CA GLY A 144 0.64 13.31 -9.05
C GLY A 144 1.53 12.16 -8.57
N GLY A 145 2.63 12.46 -7.86
CA GLY A 145 3.45 11.44 -7.22
C GLY A 145 2.80 10.86 -5.96
N LEU A 146 3.29 9.71 -5.51
CA LEU A 146 2.65 8.91 -4.43
C LEU A 146 3.06 9.29 -3.01
N ARG A 147 4.05 10.17 -2.85
CA ARG A 147 4.63 10.53 -1.54
C ARG A 147 3.58 11.00 -0.51
N SER A 148 2.66 11.88 -0.90
CA SER A 148 1.57 12.33 -0.02
C SER A 148 0.54 11.23 0.26
N HIS A 149 0.26 10.36 -0.71
CA HIS A 149 -0.63 9.20 -0.53
C HIS A 149 -0.07 8.20 0.46
N TYR A 150 1.24 7.95 0.44
CA TYR A 150 1.87 7.11 1.46
C TYR A 150 1.77 7.72 2.85
N LEU A 151 1.83 9.05 2.99
CA LEU A 151 1.53 9.70 4.28
C LEU A 151 0.07 9.48 4.71
N ASN A 152 -0.89 9.46 3.78
CA ASN A 152 -2.29 9.12 4.08
C ASN A 152 -2.43 7.67 4.55
N ILE A 153 -1.78 6.72 3.87
CA ILE A 153 -1.75 5.31 4.28
C ILE A 153 -1.10 5.17 5.65
N TYR A 154 0.00 5.88 5.92
CA TYR A 154 0.63 5.95 7.23
C TYR A 154 -0.36 6.42 8.30
N TYR A 155 -1.07 7.51 8.05
CA TYR A 155 -2.13 7.99 8.95
C TYR A 155 -3.20 6.92 9.17
N ASP A 156 -3.69 6.28 8.10
CA ASP A 156 -4.75 5.29 8.19
C ASP A 156 -4.33 4.05 8.97
N ILE A 157 -3.05 3.62 8.86
CA ILE A 157 -2.48 2.54 9.68
C ILE A 157 -2.69 2.81 11.17
N PHE A 158 -2.34 3.99 11.65
CA PHE A 158 -2.49 4.33 13.06
C PHE A 158 -3.93 4.62 13.46
N TYR A 159 -4.73 5.19 12.55
CA TYR A 159 -6.16 5.40 12.76
C TYR A 159 -6.90 4.10 13.05
N ARG A 160 -6.46 2.96 12.51
CA ARG A 160 -7.10 1.65 12.75
C ARG A 160 -7.07 1.21 14.22
N TYR A 161 -5.98 1.49 14.95
CA TYR A 161 -5.91 1.13 16.37
C TYR A 161 -6.97 1.89 17.18
N ARG A 162 -7.29 3.13 16.79
CA ARG A 162 -8.38 3.90 17.40
C ARG A 162 -9.73 3.19 17.22
N SER A 163 -10.01 2.62 16.05
CA SER A 163 -11.28 1.93 15.75
C SER A 163 -11.30 0.45 16.15
N GLY A 164 -10.25 -0.06 16.79
CA GLY A 164 -10.16 -1.47 17.23
C GLY A 164 -9.74 -2.44 16.11
N GLY A 165 -9.36 -1.91 14.94
CA GLY A 165 -8.72 -2.69 13.89
C GLY A 165 -7.23 -2.87 14.13
N VAL A 166 -6.64 -3.85 13.44
CA VAL A 166 -5.19 -4.03 13.33
C VAL A 166 -4.74 -3.73 11.92
N ALA A 167 -3.58 -3.10 11.77
CA ALA A 167 -2.98 -2.87 10.46
C ALA A 167 -2.34 -4.17 9.94
N ARG A 168 -2.30 -4.34 8.62
CA ARG A 168 -1.74 -5.55 8.00
C ARG A 168 -0.23 -5.43 7.91
N ALA A 169 0.46 -6.33 8.61
CA ALA A 169 1.91 -6.30 8.78
C ALA A 169 2.73 -6.44 7.49
N SER A 170 2.19 -7.11 6.46
CA SER A 170 2.88 -7.32 5.17
C SER A 170 3.29 -6.00 4.53
N MET A 171 2.33 -5.10 4.30
CA MET A 171 2.57 -3.82 3.63
C MET A 171 2.97 -2.69 4.59
N ALA A 172 2.41 -2.68 5.81
CA ALA A 172 2.56 -1.55 6.73
C ALA A 172 4.03 -1.24 7.06
N HIS A 173 4.88 -2.27 7.21
CA HIS A 173 6.30 -2.05 7.51
C HIS A 173 7.03 -1.28 6.42
N GLY A 174 6.83 -1.63 5.15
CA GLY A 174 7.48 -0.95 4.02
C GLY A 174 7.02 0.50 3.89
N VAL A 175 5.70 0.74 3.99
CA VAL A 175 5.14 2.10 3.91
C VAL A 175 5.58 2.96 5.10
N ILE A 176 5.58 2.43 6.33
CA ILE A 176 6.08 3.15 7.51
C ILE A 176 7.55 3.52 7.34
N ALA A 177 8.39 2.57 6.94
CA ALA A 177 9.81 2.82 6.74
C ALA A 177 10.05 3.90 5.67
N PHE A 178 9.31 3.85 4.56
CA PHE A 178 9.38 4.86 3.51
C PHE A 178 8.95 6.25 4.00
N VAL A 179 7.78 6.34 4.65
CA VAL A 179 7.23 7.62 5.11
C VAL A 179 8.09 8.24 6.19
N GLU A 180 8.55 7.46 7.17
CA GLU A 180 9.41 7.99 8.24
C GLU A 180 10.75 8.46 7.66
N ARG A 181 11.41 7.67 6.81
CA ARG A 181 12.68 8.07 6.17
C ARG A 181 12.56 9.39 5.40
N ASN A 182 11.44 9.59 4.70
CA ASN A 182 11.22 10.73 3.82
C ASN A 182 10.31 11.82 4.42
N PHE A 183 9.99 11.73 5.73
CA PHE A 183 8.93 12.53 6.35
C PHE A 183 9.12 14.05 6.17
N GLU A 184 10.37 14.51 6.31
CA GLU A 184 10.71 15.93 6.23
C GLU A 184 10.49 16.53 4.84
N GLU A 185 10.58 15.71 3.79
CA GLU A 185 10.25 16.13 2.42
C GLU A 185 8.75 16.03 2.18
N ILE A 186 8.13 14.91 2.58
CA ILE A 186 6.70 14.64 2.33
C ILE A 186 5.81 15.70 2.98
N LYS A 187 6.14 16.16 4.20
CA LYS A 187 5.35 17.17 4.92
C LYS A 187 5.27 18.52 4.20
N LEU A 188 6.24 18.82 3.31
CA LEU A 188 6.32 20.09 2.58
C LEU A 188 5.45 20.08 1.32
N LEU A 189 4.94 18.92 0.91
CA LEU A 189 4.03 18.81 -0.22
C LEU A 189 2.67 19.41 0.14
N GLY A 190 2.10 20.23 -0.75
CA GLY A 190 0.82 20.90 -0.51
C GLY A 190 -0.31 19.94 -0.14
N ASP A 191 -0.36 18.78 -0.81
CA ASP A 191 -1.36 17.73 -0.60
C ASP A 191 -1.23 17.03 0.77
N SER A 192 -0.08 17.15 1.44
CA SER A 192 0.15 16.56 2.76
C SER A 192 -0.46 17.38 3.91
N SER A 193 -0.82 18.64 3.66
CA SER A 193 -1.23 19.59 4.71
C SER A 193 -2.40 19.10 5.57
N GLY A 194 -3.45 18.54 4.95
CA GLY A 194 -4.61 17.99 5.66
C GLY A 194 -4.23 16.83 6.58
N THR A 195 -3.37 15.93 6.10
CA THR A 195 -2.92 14.76 6.85
C THR A 195 -1.98 15.12 7.98
N MET A 196 -1.11 16.10 7.78
CA MET A 196 -0.26 16.65 8.85
C MET A 196 -1.10 17.19 10.02
N VAL A 197 -2.20 17.89 9.75
CA VAL A 197 -3.14 18.32 10.79
C VAL A 197 -3.86 17.12 11.43
N ALA A 198 -4.20 16.09 10.65
CA ALA A 198 -4.87 14.91 11.13
C ALA A 198 -3.99 14.04 12.05
N LEU A 199 -2.67 14.03 11.88
CA LEU A 199 -1.73 13.30 12.74
C LEU A 199 -1.89 13.68 14.23
N HIS A 200 -2.10 14.97 14.54
CA HIS A 200 -2.37 15.42 15.91
C HIS A 200 -3.63 14.82 16.54
N LYS A 201 -4.56 14.29 15.73
CA LYS A 201 -5.84 13.72 16.20
C LYS A 201 -5.78 12.21 16.42
N ILE A 202 -4.81 11.50 15.85
CA ILE A 202 -4.69 10.03 16.00
C ILE A 202 -3.83 9.62 17.19
N PHE A 203 -2.84 10.42 17.57
CA PHE A 203 -1.96 10.12 18.68
C PHE A 203 -2.58 10.25 20.08
N PRO A 204 -3.53 11.16 20.38
CA PRO A 204 -4.11 11.27 21.71
C PRO A 204 -4.73 9.97 22.27
N PRO A 205 -5.60 9.23 21.53
CA PRO A 205 -6.13 7.96 22.03
C PRO A 205 -5.05 6.90 22.20
N ILE A 206 -4.03 6.86 21.34
CA ILE A 206 -2.89 5.95 21.46
C ILE A 206 -2.09 6.25 22.72
N PHE A 207 -1.75 7.51 22.98
CA PHE A 207 -0.93 7.90 24.12
C PHE A 207 -1.69 7.93 25.44
N SER A 208 -3.01 7.93 25.43
CA SER A 208 -3.82 7.92 26.67
C SER A 208 -4.33 6.54 27.08
N GLY A 209 -3.97 5.47 26.36
CA GLY A 209 -4.53 4.14 26.64
C GLY A 209 -5.94 3.92 26.08
N LYS A 210 -6.59 4.97 25.55
CA LYS A 210 -8.01 5.00 25.18
C LYS A 210 -8.26 4.54 23.74
N ILE A 211 -7.59 3.47 23.32
CA ILE A 211 -7.89 2.76 22.07
C ILE A 211 -8.94 1.66 22.31
N THR A 212 -9.69 1.28 21.27
CA THR A 212 -10.86 0.39 21.43
C THR A 212 -10.49 -1.03 21.90
N CYS A 213 -9.30 -1.55 21.57
CA CYS A 213 -8.84 -2.90 21.95
C CYS A 213 -7.37 -2.86 22.43
N PRO A 214 -7.09 -2.29 23.62
CA PRO A 214 -5.72 -1.97 24.03
C PRO A 214 -4.85 -3.22 24.24
N ASP A 215 -5.41 -4.30 24.80
CA ASP A 215 -4.70 -5.57 25.02
C ASP A 215 -4.15 -6.18 23.71
N LYS A 216 -4.85 -5.95 22.58
CA LYS A 216 -4.42 -6.44 21.27
C LYS A 216 -3.49 -5.44 20.58
N ALA A 217 -3.85 -4.17 20.62
CA ALA A 217 -3.15 -3.13 19.89
C ALA A 217 -1.74 -2.87 20.42
N TYR A 218 -1.52 -2.89 21.74
CA TYR A 218 -0.19 -2.67 22.30
C TYR A 218 0.75 -3.88 22.23
N LEU A 219 0.22 -5.06 21.85
CA LEU A 219 1.00 -6.23 21.47
C LEU A 219 1.30 -6.29 19.97
N ASP A 220 0.65 -5.44 19.18
CA ASP A 220 0.84 -5.40 17.73
C ASP A 220 2.23 -4.83 17.39
N PRO A 221 3.04 -5.55 16.60
CA PRO A 221 4.42 -5.14 16.29
C PRO A 221 4.54 -3.77 15.62
N ILE A 222 3.54 -3.34 14.86
CA ILE A 222 3.58 -2.05 14.17
C ILE A 222 3.43 -0.91 15.18
N LEU A 223 2.38 -0.97 16.02
CA LEU A 223 2.16 0.07 17.02
C LEU A 223 3.28 0.07 18.07
N LEU A 224 3.68 -1.11 18.55
CA LEU A 224 4.78 -1.23 19.49
C LEU A 224 6.10 -0.72 18.89
N GLY A 225 6.35 -0.98 17.61
CA GLY A 225 7.50 -0.46 16.89
C GLY A 225 7.52 1.08 16.83
N PHE A 226 6.38 1.70 16.52
CA PHE A 226 6.23 3.16 16.57
C PHE A 226 6.49 3.71 17.97
N LEU A 227 5.89 3.12 19.01
CA LEU A 227 6.08 3.55 20.39
C LEU A 227 7.53 3.44 20.85
N ASN A 228 8.20 2.33 20.53
CA ASN A 228 9.63 2.16 20.81
C ASN A 228 10.46 3.28 20.18
N ARG A 229 10.24 3.60 18.90
CA ARG A 229 10.94 4.71 18.22
C ARG A 229 10.61 6.06 18.85
N PHE A 230 9.35 6.31 19.19
CA PHE A 230 8.93 7.54 19.88
C PHE A 230 9.65 7.76 21.21
N PHE A 231 9.63 6.75 22.10
CA PHE A 231 10.25 6.84 23.42
C PHE A 231 11.79 6.89 23.33
N ALA A 232 12.38 6.23 22.32
CA ALA A 232 13.81 6.30 22.04
C ALA A 232 14.25 7.58 21.31
N LYS A 233 13.33 8.50 20.98
CA LYS A 233 13.60 9.72 20.19
C LYS A 233 14.17 9.44 18.79
N GLN A 234 13.70 8.37 18.16
CA GLN A 234 14.15 7.88 16.85
C GLN A 234 13.14 8.12 15.72
N LEU A 235 12.04 8.83 15.99
CA LEU A 235 11.16 9.28 14.90
C LEU A 235 11.81 10.44 14.14
N PRO A 236 11.38 10.70 12.89
CA PRO A 236 11.74 11.91 12.15
C PRO A 236 11.48 13.17 12.97
N PRO A 237 12.35 14.21 12.90
CA PRO A 237 12.30 15.34 13.83
C PRO A 237 10.92 16.01 13.95
N THR A 238 10.26 16.25 12.83
CA THR A 238 8.92 16.89 12.85
C THR A 238 7.87 15.94 13.41
N LEU A 239 7.92 14.66 13.04
CA LEU A 239 6.99 13.66 13.57
C LEU A 239 7.19 13.45 15.08
N GLN A 240 8.44 13.45 15.54
CA GLN A 240 8.81 13.39 16.95
C GLN A 240 8.23 14.60 17.71
N ALA A 241 8.39 15.82 17.18
CA ALA A 241 7.86 17.03 17.79
C ALA A 241 6.33 17.01 17.90
N ILE A 242 5.63 16.57 16.84
CA ILE A 242 4.16 16.40 16.85
C ILE A 242 3.75 15.40 17.93
N ALA A 243 4.40 14.24 17.96
CA ALA A 243 4.10 13.19 18.92
C ALA A 243 4.36 13.65 20.37
N GLU A 244 5.46 14.35 20.63
CA GLU A 244 5.80 14.90 21.94
C GLU A 244 4.81 15.96 22.42
N GLU A 245 4.43 16.87 21.52
CA GLU A 245 3.44 17.91 21.82
C GLU A 245 2.11 17.27 22.24
N VAL A 246 1.68 16.22 21.54
CA VAL A 246 0.47 15.49 21.90
C VAL A 246 0.64 14.74 23.22
N TYR A 247 1.74 13.99 23.38
CA TYR A 247 2.03 13.19 24.57
C TYR A 247 2.03 14.05 25.85
N ALA A 248 2.66 15.23 25.80
CA ALA A 248 2.73 16.17 26.92
C ALA A 248 1.36 16.74 27.34
N LYS A 249 0.36 16.71 26.46
CA LYS A 249 -1.00 17.18 26.73
C LYS A 249 -1.92 16.09 27.28
N VAL A 250 -1.48 14.83 27.32
CA VAL A 250 -2.26 13.73 27.87
C VAL A 250 -2.11 13.68 29.39
N GLU A 251 -3.23 13.71 30.12
CA GLU A 251 -3.26 13.74 31.59
C GLU A 251 -2.72 12.44 32.24
N HIS A 252 -3.05 11.29 31.65
CA HIS A 252 -2.59 9.97 32.06
C HIS A 252 -1.97 9.25 30.87
N PRO A 253 -0.72 9.57 30.52
CA PRO A 253 -0.11 8.99 29.34
C PRO A 253 0.35 7.56 29.62
N ILE A 254 0.35 6.74 28.57
CA ILE A 254 0.96 5.41 28.59
C ILE A 254 2.45 5.51 28.92
N GLN A 255 2.99 4.45 29.50
CA GLN A 255 4.42 4.28 29.75
C GLN A 255 4.93 3.06 29.00
N LEU A 256 6.18 3.12 28.56
CA LEU A 256 6.87 1.97 27.97
C LEU A 256 7.90 1.45 28.99
N VAL A 257 7.64 0.28 29.57
CA VAL A 257 8.48 -0.36 30.59
C VAL A 257 8.88 -1.74 30.09
N ASP A 258 10.18 -1.99 29.99
CA ASP A 258 10.76 -3.25 29.52
C ASP A 258 10.14 -3.76 28.19
N GLY A 259 9.89 -2.82 27.26
CA GLY A 259 9.28 -3.12 25.95
C GLY A 259 7.78 -3.42 25.98
N ARG A 260 7.10 -3.14 27.11
CA ARG A 260 5.65 -3.31 27.27
C ARG A 260 4.98 -1.98 27.55
N VAL A 261 3.77 -1.82 27.03
CA VAL A 261 2.96 -0.62 27.26
C VAL A 261 2.15 -0.80 28.53
N ILE A 262 2.27 0.16 29.45
CA ILE A 262 1.43 0.32 30.63
C ILE A 262 0.49 1.49 30.35
N TYR A 263 -0.81 1.28 30.51
CA TYR A 263 -1.85 2.25 30.15
C TYR A 263 -2.99 2.25 31.17
#